data_AF-A0A2W2E749-F1
#
_entry.id   AF-A0A2W2E749-F1
#
_cell.length_a   1.000
_cell.length_b   1.000
_cell.length_c   1.000
_cell.angle_alpha   90.00
_cell.angle_beta   90.00
_cell.angle_gamma   90.00
#
_symmetry.space_group_name_H-M   'P 1'
#
loop_
_entity.id
_entity.type
_entity.pdbx_description
1 polymer ?
#
loop_
_entity_poly.entity_id
_entity_poly.type
_entity_poly.pdbx_seq_one_letter_code
_entity_poly.pdbx_strand_id
1 'polypeptide(L)'
;MPADVDAPDKVAYGLTWRQLAILAVAALLFYGAWTHLRAYVAPQVIVFAAIVLGGVVFAVVVGRRDGMPMDVWLLHAIRHARAPKALSTAEPGGTVPDWIQPPTARVPMPAPLKLPADAIADNGEITLAGERAAIVAATSINLSLRTAGEQAALIDGYGRWLNSLSTPTQVVVSAQPVDLASHARAVADAAHTQP
;
A
#
# COMPACT_ATOMS: atom_id res chain seq x y z
N MET A 1 19.04 14.37 8.45
CA MET A 1 18.25 13.16 8.78
C MET A 1 16.79 13.48 8.52
N PRO A 2 16.06 12.76 7.67
CA PRO A 2 14.62 12.92 7.66
C PRO A 2 14.10 12.22 8.91
N ALA A 3 13.73 13.01 9.92
CA ALA A 3 12.76 12.55 10.90
C ALA A 3 11.49 12.20 10.11
N ASP A 4 10.86 11.08 10.45
CA ASP A 4 9.55 10.70 9.93
C ASP A 4 8.54 11.81 10.30
N VAL A 5 8.37 12.80 9.41
CA VAL A 5 7.62 14.04 9.68
C VAL A 5 6.13 13.75 9.80
N ASP A 6 5.68 12.60 9.31
CA ASP A 6 4.31 12.10 9.39
C ASP A 6 4.08 11.09 10.53
N ALA A 7 5.04 10.93 11.45
CA ALA A 7 4.86 10.06 12.61
C ALA A 7 3.64 10.53 13.44
N PRO A 8 2.61 9.68 13.61
CA PRO A 8 1.40 10.06 14.34
C PRO A 8 1.74 10.48 15.77
N ASP A 9 1.23 11.63 16.20
CA ASP A 9 1.46 12.15 17.55
C ASP A 9 0.91 11.16 18.60
N LYS A 10 1.80 10.73 19.51
CA LYS A 10 1.52 9.76 20.55
C LYS A 10 1.29 10.49 21.87
N VAL A 11 0.15 10.21 22.49
CA VAL A 11 -0.35 11.06 23.56
C VAL A 11 -0.24 10.36 24.91
N ALA A 12 -0.79 9.14 25.02
CA ALA A 12 -0.79 8.40 26.27
C ALA A 12 -0.51 6.92 26.00
N TYR A 13 0.40 6.33 26.78
CA TYR A 13 0.80 4.91 26.66
C TYR A 13 1.25 4.49 25.25
N GLY A 14 1.76 5.44 24.46
CA GLY A 14 2.16 5.20 23.06
C GLY A 14 1.01 5.11 22.06
N LEU A 15 -0.23 5.42 22.48
CA LEU A 15 -1.43 5.47 21.65
C LEU A 15 -1.69 6.89 21.12
N THR A 16 -2.26 6.96 19.93
CA THR A 16 -2.73 8.20 19.30
C THR A 16 -4.08 8.63 19.86
N TRP A 17 -4.44 9.92 19.73
CA TRP A 17 -5.78 10.40 20.10
C TRP A 17 -6.91 9.63 19.44
N ARG A 18 -6.70 9.24 18.17
CA ARG A 18 -7.65 8.45 17.40
C ARG A 18 -7.89 7.08 18.02
N GLN A 19 -6.83 6.40 18.45
CA GLN A 19 -6.94 5.09 19.11
C GLN A 19 -7.68 5.19 20.45
N LEU A 20 -7.38 6.22 21.25
CA LEU A 20 -8.08 6.47 22.51
C LEU A 20 -9.56 6.76 22.30
N ALA A 21 -9.92 7.56 21.30
CA ALA A 21 -11.31 7.85 20.97
C ALA A 21 -12.08 6.57 20.57
N ILE A 22 -11.49 5.70 19.76
CA ILE A 22 -12.10 4.43 19.36
C ILE A 22 -12.33 3.52 20.58
N LEU A 23 -11.33 3.39 21.46
CA LEU A 23 -11.45 2.59 22.69
C LEU A 23 -12.51 3.17 23.64
N ALA A 24 -12.60 4.49 23.77
CA ALA A 24 -13.60 5.15 24.60
C ALA A 24 -15.02 4.88 24.08
N VAL A 25 -15.25 5.01 22.76
CA VAL A 25 -16.54 4.69 22.14
C VAL A 25 -16.89 3.21 22.31
N ALA A 26 -15.93 2.31 22.10
CA ALA A 26 -16.15 0.88 22.29
C ALA A 26 -16.51 0.54 23.75
N ALA A 27 -15.83 1.16 24.72
CA ALA A 27 -16.14 1.00 26.14
C ALA A 27 -17.55 1.52 26.47
N LEU A 28 -17.96 2.65 25.88
CA LEU A 28 -19.30 3.22 26.07
C LEU A 28 -20.40 2.29 25.52
N LEU A 29 -20.19 1.75 24.31
CA LEU A 29 -21.11 0.77 23.70
C LEU A 29 -21.20 -0.51 24.54
N PHE A 30 -20.06 -1.00 25.02
CA PHE A 30 -20.02 -2.18 25.86
C PHE A 30 -20.76 -1.96 27.19
N TYR A 31 -20.57 -0.79 27.81
CA TYR A 31 -21.28 -0.40 29.02
C TYR A 31 -22.79 -0.30 28.79
N GLY A 32 -23.22 0.33 27.69
CA GLY A 32 -24.64 0.40 27.32
C GLY A 32 -25.25 -0.98 27.08
N ALA A 33 -24.54 -1.87 26.38
CA ALA A 33 -25.00 -3.25 26.19
C ALA A 33 -25.11 -4.00 27.54
N TRP A 34 -24.12 -3.84 28.43
CA TRP A 34 -24.16 -4.43 29.76
C TRP A 34 -25.37 -3.95 30.56
N THR A 35 -25.68 -2.65 30.54
CA THR A 35 -26.79 -2.11 31.33
C THR A 35 -28.15 -2.63 30.89
N HIS A 36 -28.33 -2.85 29.58
CA HIS A 36 -29.57 -3.38 29.02
C HIS A 36 -29.67 -4.92 29.09
N LEU A 37 -28.59 -5.65 28.80
CA LEU A 37 -28.65 -7.12 28.67
C LEU A 37 -28.52 -7.86 30.00
N ARG A 38 -27.94 -7.25 31.05
CA ARG A 38 -27.74 -7.92 32.35
C ARG A 38 -29.03 -8.43 33.01
N ALA A 39 -30.19 -7.88 32.62
CA ALA A 39 -31.50 -8.30 33.13
C ALA A 39 -32.04 -9.56 32.43
N TYR A 40 -31.53 -9.87 31.23
CA TYR A 40 -32.05 -10.94 30.37
C TYR A 40 -31.04 -12.07 30.14
N VAL A 41 -29.75 -11.81 30.32
CA VAL A 41 -28.67 -12.73 30.02
C VAL A 41 -27.78 -12.92 31.24
N ALA A 42 -27.32 -14.16 31.47
CA ALA A 42 -26.41 -14.48 32.56
C ALA A 42 -25.14 -13.61 32.47
N PRO A 43 -24.71 -12.96 33.57
CA PRO A 43 -23.58 -12.02 33.58
C PRO A 43 -22.29 -12.61 32.97
N GLN A 44 -22.05 -13.90 33.17
CA GLN A 44 -20.89 -14.63 32.68
C GLN A 44 -20.80 -14.64 31.15
N VAL A 45 -21.95 -14.80 30.47
CA VAL A 45 -22.02 -14.80 29.00
C VAL A 45 -21.67 -13.42 28.47
N ILE A 46 -22.16 -12.37 29.13
CA ILE A 46 -21.88 -10.98 28.73
C ILE A 46 -20.40 -10.66 28.95
N VAL A 47 -19.80 -11.05 30.08
CA VAL A 47 -18.35 -10.87 30.34
C VAL A 47 -17.50 -11.63 29.33
N PHE A 48 -17.85 -12.88 29.02
CA PHE A 48 -17.11 -13.66 28.03
C PHE A 48 -17.14 -13.01 26.65
N ALA A 49 -18.32 -12.59 26.20
CA ALA A 49 -18.47 -11.84 24.94
C ALA A 49 -17.69 -10.52 24.97
N ALA A 50 -17.66 -9.82 26.12
CA ALA A 50 -16.85 -8.61 26.34
C ALA A 50 -15.38 -8.84 26.06
N ILE A 51 -14.83 -9.91 26.62
CA ILE A 51 -13.40 -10.19 26.56
C ILE A 51 -13.01 -10.53 25.13
N VAL A 52 -13.81 -11.37 24.46
CA VAL A 52 -13.56 -11.73 23.06
C VAL A 52 -13.68 -10.51 22.15
N LEU A 53 -14.79 -9.77 22.24
CA LEU A 53 -15.02 -8.61 21.38
C LEU A 53 -14.05 -7.47 21.67
N GLY A 54 -13.79 -7.20 22.95
CA GLY A 54 -12.84 -6.20 23.42
C GLY A 54 -11.42 -6.54 22.99
N GLY A 55 -11.02 -7.81 23.05
CA GLY A 55 -9.73 -8.29 22.54
C GLY A 55 -9.59 -8.06 21.02
N VAL A 56 -10.65 -8.33 20.25
CA VAL A 56 -10.68 -8.06 18.80
C VAL A 56 -10.57 -6.55 18.53
N VAL A 57 -11.35 -5.72 19.22
CA VAL A 57 -11.30 -4.26 19.07
C VAL A 57 -9.90 -3.75 19.42
N PHE A 58 -9.32 -4.21 20.53
CA PHE A 58 -7.98 -3.83 20.94
C PHE A 58 -6.93 -4.24 19.90
N ALA A 59 -7.00 -5.47 19.37
CA ALA A 59 -6.12 -5.94 18.32
C ALA A 59 -6.25 -5.12 17.03
N VAL A 60 -7.46 -4.67 16.68
CA VAL A 60 -7.68 -3.81 15.51
C VAL A 60 -7.21 -2.37 15.75
N VAL A 61 -7.30 -1.85 16.97
CA VAL A 61 -6.87 -0.49 17.30
C VAL A 61 -5.35 -0.39 17.44
N VAL A 62 -4.74 -1.35 18.12
CA VAL A 62 -3.31 -1.35 18.47
C VAL A 62 -2.47 -2.08 17.42
N GLY A 63 -3.06 -3.06 16.73
CA GLY A 63 -2.38 -3.84 15.72
C GLY A 63 -1.83 -2.96 14.60
N ARG A 64 -0.62 -3.30 14.17
CA ARG A 64 -0.02 -2.77 12.96
C ARG A 64 0.39 -3.92 12.07
N ARG A 65 0.18 -3.75 10.76
CA ARG A 65 0.60 -4.69 9.74
C ARG A 65 1.29 -3.91 8.64
N ASP A 66 2.51 -4.31 8.31
CA ASP A 66 3.32 -3.70 7.23
C ASP A 66 3.50 -2.17 7.41
N GLY A 67 3.61 -1.71 8.66
CA GLY A 67 3.73 -0.28 8.98
C GLY A 67 2.43 0.52 8.97
N MET A 68 1.31 -0.07 8.51
CA MET A 68 -0.02 0.55 8.53
C MET A 68 -0.81 0.20 9.80
N PRO A 69 -1.65 1.11 10.33
CA PRO A 69 -2.58 0.76 11.39
C PRO A 69 -3.64 -0.23 10.86
N MET A 70 -4.02 -1.21 11.69
CA MET A 70 -4.83 -2.37 11.26
C MET A 70 -6.22 -2.00 10.72
N ASP A 71 -6.79 -0.89 11.19
CA ASP A 71 -8.07 -0.38 10.72
C ASP A 71 -8.02 0.18 9.29
N VAL A 72 -6.96 0.91 8.95
CA VAL A 72 -6.68 1.37 7.58
C VAL A 72 -6.41 0.17 6.69
N TRP A 73 -5.62 -0.78 7.17
CA TRP A 73 -5.35 -2.03 6.46
C TRP A 73 -6.65 -2.80 6.18
N LEU A 74 -7.52 -2.97 7.18
CA LEU A 74 -8.79 -3.68 7.05
C LEU A 74 -9.74 -2.95 6.09
N LEU A 75 -9.78 -1.63 6.15
CA LEU A 75 -10.57 -0.80 5.24
C LEU A 75 -10.08 -0.95 3.79
N HIS A 76 -8.77 -0.96 3.55
CA HIS A 76 -8.21 -1.27 2.24
C HIS A 76 -8.53 -2.70 1.80
N ALA A 77 -8.45 -3.68 2.70
CA ALA A 77 -8.81 -5.06 2.41
C ALA A 77 -10.28 -5.21 2.02
N ILE A 78 -11.20 -4.55 2.73
CA ILE A 78 -12.64 -4.55 2.41
C ILE A 78 -12.89 -3.85 1.08
N ARG A 79 -12.27 -2.70 0.85
CA ARG A 79 -12.37 -1.98 -0.43
C ARG A 79 -11.85 -2.83 -1.58
N HIS A 80 -10.72 -3.50 -1.41
CA HIS A 80 -10.14 -4.38 -2.40
C HIS A 80 -11.02 -5.62 -2.65
N ALA A 81 -11.55 -6.23 -1.60
CA ALA A 81 -12.45 -7.38 -1.72
C ALA A 81 -13.76 -7.05 -2.44
N ARG A 82 -14.24 -5.80 -2.31
CA ARG A 82 -15.42 -5.27 -3.00
C ARG A 82 -15.10 -4.64 -4.36
N ALA A 83 -13.83 -4.44 -4.70
CA ALA A 83 -13.45 -3.84 -5.97
C ALA A 83 -13.74 -4.81 -7.12
N PRO A 84 -14.18 -4.30 -8.29
CA PRO A 84 -14.34 -5.12 -9.48
C PRO A 84 -12.98 -5.74 -9.85
N LYS A 85 -12.97 -7.07 -10.02
CA LYS A 85 -11.74 -7.83 -10.34
C LYS A 85 -11.44 -7.91 -11.83
N ALA A 86 -12.42 -7.56 -12.66
CA ALA A 86 -12.26 -7.47 -14.11
C ALA A 86 -12.53 -6.02 -14.51
N LEU A 87 -11.53 -5.39 -15.13
CA LEU A 87 -11.60 -4.02 -15.62
C LEU A 87 -11.27 -4.02 -17.13
N SER A 88 -12.00 -3.21 -17.90
CA SER A 88 -11.80 -3.09 -19.35
C SER A 88 -11.72 -1.63 -19.77
N THR A 89 -10.84 -1.31 -20.72
CA THR A 89 -10.78 0.01 -21.37
C THR A 89 -11.89 0.21 -22.40
N ALA A 90 -12.59 -0.86 -22.80
CA ALA A 90 -13.67 -0.78 -23.77
C ALA A 90 -14.92 -0.13 -23.18
N GLU A 91 -15.58 0.72 -23.98
CA GLU A 91 -16.87 1.28 -23.60
C GLU A 91 -17.93 0.17 -23.49
N PRO A 92 -18.69 0.11 -22.37
CA PRO A 92 -19.77 -0.84 -22.25
C PRO A 92 -20.85 -0.56 -23.30
N GLY A 93 -21.22 -1.58 -24.10
CA GLY A 93 -22.39 -1.51 -24.99
C GLY A 93 -22.12 -1.48 -26.50
N GLY A 94 -20.90 -1.79 -26.94
CA GLY A 94 -20.63 -2.02 -28.37
C GLY A 94 -21.46 -3.16 -28.94
N THR A 95 -21.95 -3.02 -30.17
CA THR A 95 -22.63 -4.09 -30.91
C THR A 95 -21.67 -5.24 -31.15
N VAL A 96 -22.01 -6.41 -30.64
CA VAL A 96 -21.23 -7.64 -30.86
C VAL A 96 -21.46 -8.12 -32.30
N PRO A 97 -20.41 -8.39 -33.10
CA PRO A 97 -20.58 -8.95 -34.44
C PRO A 97 -21.32 -10.29 -34.45
N ASP A 98 -22.15 -10.52 -35.48
CA ASP A 98 -23.07 -11.67 -35.59
C ASP A 98 -22.38 -13.05 -35.58
N TRP A 99 -21.08 -13.12 -35.88
CA TRP A 99 -20.30 -14.35 -35.84
C TRP A 99 -19.82 -14.74 -34.44
N ILE A 100 -19.99 -13.88 -33.44
CA ILE A 100 -19.64 -14.17 -32.04
C ILE A 100 -20.85 -14.80 -31.35
N GLN A 101 -20.69 -16.04 -30.90
CA GLN A 101 -21.69 -16.70 -30.07
C GLN A 101 -21.60 -16.19 -28.62
N PRO A 102 -22.65 -15.55 -28.06
CA PRO A 102 -22.62 -15.11 -26.68
C PRO A 102 -22.53 -16.34 -25.75
N PRO A 103 -21.74 -16.26 -24.67
CA PRO A 103 -21.61 -17.36 -23.74
C PRO A 103 -22.97 -17.69 -23.09
N THR A 104 -23.30 -18.97 -23.00
CA THR A 104 -24.54 -19.47 -22.37
C THR A 104 -24.57 -19.22 -20.85
N ALA A 105 -23.39 -19.09 -20.23
CA ALA A 105 -23.26 -18.80 -18.80
C ALA A 105 -23.25 -17.29 -18.54
N ARG A 106 -23.82 -16.85 -17.40
CA ARG A 106 -23.66 -15.48 -16.91
C ARG A 106 -22.19 -15.23 -16.57
N VAL A 107 -21.49 -14.51 -17.43
CA VAL A 107 -20.16 -13.98 -17.14
C VAL A 107 -20.31 -12.60 -16.51
N PRO A 108 -19.68 -12.32 -15.35
CA PRO A 108 -19.68 -10.97 -14.80
C PRO A 108 -19.00 -10.01 -15.79
N MET A 109 -19.72 -8.96 -16.19
CA MET A 109 -19.17 -7.96 -17.11
C MET A 109 -18.03 -7.18 -16.43
N PRO A 110 -16.89 -6.98 -17.11
CA PRO A 110 -15.83 -6.12 -16.61
C PRO A 110 -16.36 -4.70 -16.34
N ALA A 111 -15.97 -4.11 -15.22
CA ALA A 111 -16.25 -2.71 -14.97
C ALA A 111 -15.30 -1.81 -15.81
N PRO A 112 -15.68 -0.56 -16.10
CA PRO A 112 -14.81 0.33 -16.87
C PRO A 112 -13.51 0.63 -16.11
N LEU A 113 -12.37 0.46 -16.80
CA LEU A 113 -11.05 0.80 -16.31
C LEU A 113 -10.87 2.31 -16.41
N LYS A 114 -10.90 3.01 -15.28
CA LYS A 114 -10.52 4.42 -15.19
C LYS A 114 -9.04 4.50 -14.84
N LEU A 115 -8.21 4.78 -15.83
CA LEU A 115 -6.78 5.01 -15.61
C LEU A 115 -6.58 6.39 -14.98
N PRO A 116 -5.66 6.54 -14.02
CA PRO A 116 -5.29 7.86 -13.49
C PRO A 116 -4.58 8.75 -14.52
N ALA A 117 -3.99 8.12 -15.54
CA ALA A 117 -3.29 8.76 -16.64
C ALA A 117 -4.16 8.75 -17.90
N ASP A 118 -4.33 9.93 -18.50
CA ASP A 118 -5.16 10.15 -19.68
C ASP A 118 -4.34 10.07 -20.98
N ALA A 119 -3.11 10.59 -20.95
CA ALA A 119 -2.23 10.64 -22.12
C ALA A 119 -0.75 10.74 -21.72
N ILE A 120 0.13 10.41 -22.67
CA ILE A 120 1.57 10.70 -22.59
C ILE A 120 1.89 11.64 -23.76
N ALA A 121 2.42 12.82 -23.46
CA ALA A 121 2.83 13.79 -24.47
C ALA A 121 4.17 13.40 -25.11
N ASP A 122 4.51 13.99 -26.26
CA ASP A 122 5.74 13.69 -27.01
C ASP A 122 7.03 13.95 -26.19
N ASN A 123 6.94 14.81 -25.18
CA ASN A 123 8.04 15.09 -24.25
C ASN A 123 8.12 14.12 -23.06
N GLY A 124 7.24 13.11 -23.00
CA GLY A 124 7.18 12.12 -21.92
C GLY A 124 6.36 12.53 -20.70
N GLU A 125 5.73 13.71 -20.70
CA GLU A 125 4.81 14.10 -19.63
C GLU A 125 3.55 13.25 -19.65
N ILE A 126 3.22 12.69 -18.49
CA ILE A 126 2.00 11.96 -18.24
C ILE A 126 0.94 12.97 -17.81
N THR A 127 -0.17 13.02 -18.54
CA THR A 127 -1.34 13.82 -18.17
C THR A 127 -2.19 13.00 -17.20
N LEU A 128 -2.44 13.55 -16.02
CA LEU A 128 -3.36 13.01 -15.03
C LEU A 128 -4.61 13.89 -14.99
N ALA A 129 -5.67 13.40 -14.37
CA ALA A 129 -6.90 14.16 -14.16
C ALA A 129 -6.65 15.43 -13.29
N GLY A 130 -6.32 16.54 -13.94
CA GLY A 130 -6.07 17.85 -13.34
C GLY A 130 -4.60 18.23 -13.15
N GLU A 131 -3.64 17.34 -13.42
CA GLU A 131 -2.21 17.57 -13.19
C GLU A 131 -1.32 16.94 -14.28
N ARG A 132 -0.04 17.27 -14.28
CA ARG A 132 0.98 16.65 -15.13
C ARG A 132 2.08 16.06 -14.28
N ALA A 133 2.50 14.84 -14.60
CA ALA A 133 3.59 14.18 -13.92
C ALA A 133 4.66 13.72 -14.92
N ALA A 134 5.89 13.62 -14.47
CA ALA A 134 6.97 12.97 -15.20
C ALA A 134 7.55 11.85 -14.34
N ILE A 135 7.86 10.72 -14.97
CA ILE A 135 8.53 9.59 -14.32
C ILE A 135 9.90 9.44 -14.96
N VAL A 136 10.95 9.50 -14.12
CA VAL A 136 12.32 9.28 -14.55
C VAL A 136 12.78 7.94 -13.98
N ALA A 137 13.10 7.00 -14.87
CA ALA A 137 13.76 5.76 -14.46
C ALA A 137 15.25 6.05 -14.25
N ALA A 138 15.77 5.68 -13.08
CA ALA A 138 17.18 5.82 -12.74
C ALA A 138 17.74 4.46 -12.28
N THR A 139 18.99 4.19 -12.64
CA THR A 139 19.74 3.02 -12.17
C THR A 139 20.55 3.36 -10.92
N SER A 140 20.82 2.36 -10.08
CA SER A 140 21.73 2.54 -8.96
C SER A 140 23.18 2.59 -9.41
N ILE A 141 24.02 3.26 -8.62
CA ILE A 141 25.48 3.26 -8.79
C ILE A 141 26.15 2.79 -7.50
N ASN A 142 27.25 2.05 -7.63
CA ASN A 142 28.05 1.61 -6.49
C ASN A 142 28.93 2.75 -5.99
N LEU A 143 28.38 3.58 -5.10
CA LEU A 143 29.08 4.74 -4.55
C LEU A 143 30.34 4.36 -3.76
N SER A 144 30.31 3.20 -3.08
CA SER A 144 31.44 2.68 -2.29
C SER A 144 32.68 2.34 -3.12
N LEU A 145 32.52 2.07 -4.41
CA LEU A 145 33.63 1.78 -5.33
C LEU A 145 34.25 3.05 -5.94
N ARG A 146 33.75 4.24 -5.58
CA ARG A 146 34.23 5.53 -6.10
C ARG A 146 35.23 6.19 -5.15
N THR A 147 36.09 7.05 -5.68
CA THR A 147 37.02 7.83 -4.87
C THR A 147 36.28 8.83 -3.98
N ALA A 148 36.88 9.26 -2.86
CA ALA A 148 36.23 10.21 -1.94
C ALA A 148 35.80 11.52 -2.63
N GLY A 149 36.61 12.02 -3.57
CA GLY A 149 36.28 13.22 -4.35
C GLY A 149 35.08 13.02 -5.27
N GLU A 150 35.01 11.88 -5.97
CA GLU A 150 33.84 11.54 -6.81
C GLU A 150 32.58 11.36 -5.97
N GLN A 151 32.68 10.71 -4.81
CA GLN A 151 31.53 10.55 -3.91
C GLN A 151 30.99 11.91 -3.45
N ALA A 152 31.87 12.83 -3.04
CA ALA A 152 31.48 14.18 -2.63
C ALA A 152 30.81 14.95 -3.79
N ALA A 153 31.37 14.87 -5.00
CA ALA A 153 30.81 15.53 -6.17
C ALA A 153 29.41 14.98 -6.54
N LEU A 154 29.20 13.66 -6.45
CA LEU A 154 27.90 13.03 -6.72
C LEU A 154 26.84 13.44 -5.67
N ILE A 155 27.23 13.46 -4.39
CA ILE A 155 26.34 13.88 -3.29
C ILE A 155 25.96 15.36 -3.45
N ASP A 156 26.92 16.23 -3.75
CA ASP A 156 26.68 17.65 -3.96
C ASP A 156 25.78 17.90 -5.19
N GLY A 157 26.04 17.20 -6.30
CA GLY A 157 25.19 17.25 -7.49
C GLY A 157 23.75 16.83 -7.21
N TYR A 158 23.57 15.73 -6.47
CA TYR A 158 22.25 15.25 -6.06
C TYR A 158 21.54 16.25 -5.13
N GLY A 159 22.26 16.84 -4.17
CA GLY A 159 21.71 17.87 -3.28
C GLY A 159 21.27 19.12 -4.04
N ARG A 160 22.08 19.60 -5.01
CA ARG A 160 21.69 20.71 -5.89
C ARG A 160 20.46 20.38 -6.73
N TRP A 161 20.36 19.16 -7.25
CA TRP A 161 19.16 18.72 -7.96
C TRP A 161 17.92 18.71 -7.05
N LEU A 162 18.00 18.15 -5.84
CA LEU A 162 16.90 18.17 -4.88
C LEU A 162 16.44 19.60 -4.55
N ASN A 163 17.38 20.53 -4.34
CA ASN A 163 17.07 21.93 -4.07
C ASN A 163 16.50 22.69 -5.28
N SER A 164 16.63 22.13 -6.49
CA SER A 164 16.06 22.70 -7.71
C SER A 164 14.60 22.31 -7.95
N LEU A 165 14.08 21.30 -7.24
CA LEU A 165 12.71 20.84 -7.39
C LEU A 165 11.73 21.86 -6.80
N SER A 166 10.88 22.42 -7.66
CA SER A 166 9.83 23.38 -7.30
C SER A 166 8.43 22.76 -7.22
N THR A 167 8.31 21.46 -7.48
CA THR A 167 7.05 20.71 -7.53
C THR A 167 7.10 19.51 -6.59
N PRO A 168 5.94 19.02 -6.11
CA PRO A 168 5.88 17.79 -5.31
C PRO A 168 6.57 16.64 -6.05
N THR A 169 7.64 16.10 -5.45
CA THR A 169 8.47 15.06 -6.06
C THR A 169 8.55 13.84 -5.14
N GLN A 170 8.30 12.65 -5.68
CA GLN A 170 8.41 11.40 -4.96
C GLN A 170 9.60 10.58 -5.51
N VAL A 171 10.49 10.16 -4.61
CA VAL A 171 11.60 9.26 -4.96
C VAL A 171 11.23 7.85 -4.48
N VAL A 172 11.00 6.95 -5.43
CA VAL A 172 10.68 5.54 -5.14
C VAL A 172 11.93 4.69 -5.39
N VAL A 173 12.40 4.01 -4.34
CA VAL A 173 13.48 3.03 -4.44
C VAL A 173 12.87 1.65 -4.28
N SER A 174 12.91 0.84 -5.34
CA SER A 174 12.48 -0.55 -5.29
C SER A 174 13.71 -1.45 -5.27
N ALA A 175 13.80 -2.30 -4.26
CA ALA A 175 14.75 -3.40 -4.22
C ALA A 175 13.98 -4.71 -4.44
N GLN A 176 14.28 -5.41 -5.53
CA GLN A 176 13.74 -6.75 -5.77
C GLN A 176 14.80 -7.78 -5.38
N PRO A 177 14.46 -8.79 -4.55
CA PRO A 177 15.37 -9.89 -4.29
C PRO A 177 15.62 -10.64 -5.60
N VAL A 178 16.87 -10.66 -6.03
CA VAL A 178 17.29 -11.42 -7.21
C VAL A 178 17.76 -12.79 -6.74
N ASP A 179 17.12 -13.86 -7.21
CA ASP A 179 17.59 -15.22 -7.00
C ASP A 179 18.83 -15.47 -7.88
N LEU A 180 20.00 -15.50 -7.24
CA LEU A 180 21.29 -15.74 -7.90
C LEU A 180 21.68 -17.22 -7.89
N ALA A 181 20.85 -18.13 -7.36
CA ALA A 181 21.22 -19.54 -7.21
C ALA A 181 21.54 -20.22 -8.55
N SER A 182 20.85 -19.84 -9.63
CA SER A 182 21.11 -20.33 -10.99
C SER A 182 22.45 -19.83 -11.53
N HIS A 183 22.75 -18.55 -11.35
CA HIS A 183 24.01 -17.93 -11.76
C HIS A 183 25.20 -18.48 -10.96
N ALA A 184 25.04 -18.69 -9.65
CA ALA A 184 26.05 -19.29 -8.80
C ALA A 184 26.39 -20.72 -9.23
N ARG A 185 25.37 -21.53 -9.58
CA ARG A 185 25.58 -22.89 -10.12
C ARG A 185 26.32 -22.86 -11.44
N ALA A 186 25.92 -22.00 -12.37
CA ALA A 186 26.60 -21.86 -13.66
C ALA A 186 28.07 -21.45 -13.53
N VAL A 187 28.40 -20.55 -12.60
CA VAL A 187 29.78 -20.15 -12.32
C VAL A 187 30.58 -21.29 -11.68
N ALA A 188 29.99 -22.05 -10.76
CA ALA A 188 30.64 -23.20 -10.13
C ALA A 188 30.95 -24.31 -11.16
N ASP A 189 29.98 -24.64 -12.02
CA ASP A 189 30.16 -25.62 -13.09
C ASP A 189 31.24 -25.16 -14.08
N ALA A 190 31.26 -23.88 -14.45
CA ALA A 190 32.29 -23.31 -15.32
C ALA A 190 33.69 -23.38 -14.68
N ALA A 191 33.81 -23.08 -13.38
CA ALA A 191 35.08 -23.16 -12.65
C ALA A 191 35.66 -24.57 -12.62
N HIS A 192 34.81 -25.61 -12.55
CA HIS A 192 35.25 -27.00 -12.62
C HIS A 192 35.74 -27.43 -14.02
N THR A 193 35.41 -26.68 -15.06
CA THR A 193 35.82 -26.95 -16.45
C THR A 193 37.00 -26.10 -16.92
N GLN A 194 37.50 -25.17 -16.11
CA GLN A 194 38.70 -24.41 -16.42
C GLN A 194 39.97 -25.23 -16.02
N PRO A 195 40.96 -25.33 -16.92
CA PRO A 195 42.19 -26.11 -16.69
C PRO A 195 43.12 -25.50 -15.63
#